data_AF-A0A5B7C0V6-F1
#
_entry.id   AF-A0A5B7C0V6-F1
#
_cell.length_a   1.000
_cell.length_b   1.000
_cell.length_c   1.000
_cell.angle_alpha   90.00
_cell.angle_beta   90.00
_cell.angle_gamma   90.00
#
_symmetry.space_group_name_H-M   'P 1'
#
loop_
_entity.id
_entity.type
_entity.pdbx_description
1 polymer ?
#
loop_
_entity_poly.entity_id
_entity_poly.type
_entity_poly.pdbx_seq_one_letter_code
_entity_poly.pdbx_strand_id
1 'polypeptide(L)'
;PTESQSEIWPNNLEVQRILMQFRRMPEMEQSKKMANQESFIRHSIAKANERLKKLHKDDRENEMIEVMNQCLTGRELQSLDMADLIDLGWLLDQNMKQIYKRIESLKKLVPSQVAPVATTSNEMLRNGVDPCEGHNGSWSG
;
A
#
# COMPACT_ATOMS: atom_id res chain seq x y z
N PRO A 1 26.34 41.22 56.30
CA PRO A 1 25.17 40.34 56.18
C PRO A 1 23.99 41.15 55.64
N THR A 2 23.87 41.22 54.32
CA THR A 2 22.80 41.97 53.66
C THR A 2 21.78 40.98 53.14
N GLU A 3 20.58 41.11 53.70
CA GLU A 3 19.42 40.27 53.50
C GLU A 3 19.12 40.07 52.01
N SER A 4 19.03 38.81 51.62
CA SER A 4 18.54 38.36 50.32
C SER A 4 17.03 38.64 50.23
N GLN A 5 16.65 39.87 49.87
CA GLN A 5 15.30 40.08 49.34
C GLN A 5 15.25 39.41 47.97
N SER A 6 14.68 38.21 47.93
CA SER A 6 14.41 37.51 46.68
C SER A 6 13.38 38.32 45.87
N GLU A 7 13.74 38.73 44.66
CA GLU A 7 12.76 39.18 43.66
C GLU A 7 11.90 37.97 43.27
N ILE A 8 10.73 37.85 43.92
CA ILE A 8 9.78 36.78 43.63
C ILE A 8 8.84 37.29 42.55
N TRP A 9 9.06 36.81 41.32
CA TRP A 9 8.14 36.99 40.21
C TRP A 9 7.18 35.79 40.09
N PRO A 10 5.86 36.01 39.94
CA PRO A 10 5.15 37.29 40.07
C PRO A 10 4.86 37.65 41.54
N ASN A 11 4.51 38.92 41.78
CA ASN A 11 4.11 39.47 43.07
C ASN A 11 3.11 38.55 43.82
N ASN A 12 3.40 38.22 45.07
CA ASN A 12 2.64 37.23 45.87
C ASN A 12 1.12 37.55 45.89
N LEU A 13 0.75 38.83 46.01
CA LEU A 13 -0.65 39.26 46.05
C LEU A 13 -1.41 39.02 44.74
N GLU A 14 -0.73 39.19 43.61
CA GLU A 14 -1.32 39.00 42.28
C GLU A 14 -1.48 37.50 41.99
N VAL A 15 -0.47 36.69 42.34
CA VAL A 15 -0.55 35.23 42.30
C VAL A 15 -1.70 34.70 43.16
N GLN A 16 -1.82 35.20 44.40
CA GLN A 16 -2.91 34.80 45.31
C GLN A 16 -4.29 35.19 44.76
N ARG A 17 -4.43 36.36 44.15
CA ARG A 17 -5.69 36.81 43.52
C ARG A 17 -6.07 35.93 42.35
N ILE A 18 -5.11 35.65 41.45
CA ILE A 18 -5.31 34.79 40.28
C ILE A 18 -5.67 33.36 40.74
N LEU A 19 -4.97 32.82 41.75
CA LEU A 19 -5.24 31.51 42.30
C LEU A 19 -6.63 31.41 42.95
N MET A 20 -7.04 32.45 43.67
CA MET A 20 -8.36 32.52 44.28
C MET A 20 -9.47 32.63 43.23
N GLN A 21 -9.24 33.41 42.18
CA GLN A 21 -10.15 33.52 41.05
C GLN A 21 -10.28 32.18 40.32
N PHE A 22 -9.17 31.49 40.07
CA PHE A 22 -9.14 30.16 39.46
C PHE A 22 -9.92 29.13 40.29
N ARG A 23 -9.69 29.07 41.61
CA ARG A 23 -10.40 28.14 42.52
C ARG A 23 -11.90 28.41 42.64
N ARG A 24 -12.36 29.63 42.31
CA ARG A 24 -13.78 30.00 42.31
C ARG A 24 -14.50 29.64 41.00
N MET A 25 -13.77 29.27 39.95
CA MET A 25 -14.37 28.83 38.68
C MET A 25 -14.92 27.39 38.81
N PRO A 26 -15.95 27.00 38.05
CA PRO A 26 -16.41 25.61 37.96
C PRO A 26 -15.30 24.65 37.50
N GLU A 27 -15.35 23.39 37.95
CA GLU A 27 -14.32 22.37 37.63
C GLU A 27 -14.10 22.18 36.11
N MET A 28 -15.20 22.24 35.34
CA MET A 28 -15.14 22.17 33.89
C MET A 28 -14.35 23.33 33.27
N GLU A 29 -14.37 24.52 33.87
CA GLU A 29 -13.63 25.70 33.41
C GLU A 29 -12.18 25.70 33.89
N GLN A 30 -11.91 25.23 35.11
CA GLN A 30 -10.57 25.02 35.63
C GLN A 30 -9.77 24.03 34.74
N SER A 31 -10.43 22.98 34.25
CA SER A 31 -9.83 21.95 33.40
C SER A 31 -9.94 22.23 31.88
N LYS A 32 -10.74 23.22 31.46
CA LYS A 32 -11.05 23.50 30.03
C LYS A 32 -9.82 23.73 29.14
N LYS A 33 -8.77 24.34 29.71
CA LYS A 33 -7.47 24.59 29.06
C LYS A 33 -6.34 23.80 29.69
N MET A 34 -6.63 22.88 30.60
CA MET A 34 -5.74 21.75 30.80
C MET A 34 -5.80 20.91 29.52
N ALA A 35 -5.06 21.34 28.51
CA ALA A 35 -4.61 20.44 27.46
C ALA A 35 -3.82 19.38 28.22
N ASN A 36 -4.48 18.26 28.49
CA ASN A 36 -3.98 17.20 29.34
C ASN A 36 -2.61 16.80 28.79
N GLN A 37 -1.53 17.36 29.36
CA GLN A 37 -0.16 17.18 28.85
C GLN A 37 0.15 15.69 28.78
N GLU A 38 -0.42 14.93 29.71
CA GLU A 38 -0.44 13.48 29.68
C GLU A 38 -1.11 12.91 28.43
N SER A 39 -2.31 13.35 28.05
CA SER A 39 -2.99 12.88 26.82
C SER A 39 -2.23 13.29 25.55
N PHE A 40 -1.64 14.48 25.52
CA PHE A 40 -0.81 14.92 24.39
C PHE A 40 0.44 14.04 24.24
N ILE A 41 1.14 13.75 25.35
CA ILE A 41 2.32 12.87 25.34
C ILE A 41 1.91 11.45 24.95
N ARG A 42 0.82 10.91 25.53
CA ARG A 42 0.28 9.58 25.17
C ARG A 42 -0.07 9.50 23.68
N HIS A 43 -0.72 10.52 23.13
CA HIS A 43 -1.06 10.58 21.71
C HIS A 43 0.21 10.64 20.83
N SER A 44 1.20 11.44 21.23
CA SER A 44 2.47 11.54 20.52
C SER A 44 3.23 10.22 20.50
N ILE A 45 3.28 9.51 21.64
CA ILE A 45 3.88 8.17 21.74
C ILE A 45 3.14 7.18 20.85
N ALA A 46 1.80 7.17 20.88
CA ALA A 46 0.99 6.28 20.04
C ALA A 46 1.27 6.52 18.54
N LYS A 47 1.32 7.78 18.12
CA LYS A 47 1.62 8.17 16.73
C LYS A 47 3.04 7.79 16.31
N ALA A 48 4.02 7.93 17.20
CA ALA A 48 5.39 7.49 16.94
C ALA A 48 5.46 5.96 16.77
N ASN A 49 4.77 5.21 17.63
CA ASN A 49 4.69 3.75 17.54
C ASN A 49 4.00 3.28 16.26
N GLU A 50 2.93 3.95 15.83
CA GLU A 50 2.26 3.64 14.57
C GLU A 50 3.19 3.85 13.37
N ARG A 51 3.93 4.97 13.35
CA ARG A 51 4.95 5.23 12.32
C ARG A 51 6.04 4.17 12.32
N LEU A 52 6.53 3.79 13.49
CA LEU A 52 7.56 2.76 13.64
C LEU A 52 7.07 1.40 13.12
N LYS A 53 5.84 1.00 13.46
CA LYS A 53 5.22 -0.23 12.92
C LYS A 53 5.10 -0.19 11.41
N LYS A 54 4.72 0.97 10.85
CA LYS A 54 4.63 1.14 9.40
C LYS A 54 6.01 0.98 8.75
N LEU A 55 7.03 1.65 9.28
CA LEU A 55 8.40 1.53 8.77
C LEU A 55 8.89 0.09 8.81
N HIS A 56 8.74 -0.61 9.94
CA HIS A 56 9.13 -2.02 10.00
C HIS A 56 8.40 -2.90 8.99
N LYS A 57 7.11 -2.64 8.75
CA LYS A 57 6.35 -3.38 7.74
C LYS A 57 6.85 -3.06 6.32
N ASP A 58 7.05 -1.78 6.02
CA ASP A 58 7.50 -1.32 4.70
C ASP A 58 8.93 -1.83 4.41
N ASP A 59 9.83 -1.79 5.40
CA ASP A 59 11.18 -2.34 5.32
C ASP A 59 11.13 -3.85 5.06
N ARG A 60 10.29 -4.57 5.82
CA ARG A 60 10.10 -6.01 5.63
C ARG A 60 9.54 -6.37 4.26
N GLU A 61 8.58 -5.59 3.75
CA GLU A 61 8.05 -5.77 2.41
C GLU A 61 9.13 -5.54 1.35
N ASN A 62 9.97 -4.51 1.51
CA ASN A 62 11.08 -4.22 0.61
C ASN A 62 12.14 -5.34 0.60
N GLU A 63 12.50 -5.89 1.77
CA GLU A 63 13.39 -7.06 1.87
C GLU A 63 12.82 -8.24 1.07
N MET A 64 11.53 -8.55 1.23
CA MET A 64 10.89 -9.65 0.50
C MET A 64 10.76 -9.39 -1.00
N ILE A 65 10.56 -8.13 -1.41
CA ILE A 65 10.62 -7.74 -2.82
C ILE A 65 12.03 -7.98 -3.39
N GLU A 66 13.08 -7.65 -2.64
CA GLU A 66 14.45 -7.88 -3.08
C GLU A 66 14.72 -9.39 -3.25
N VAL A 67 14.34 -10.20 -2.26
CA VAL A 67 14.44 -11.66 -2.29
C VAL A 67 13.70 -12.23 -3.51
N MET A 68 12.47 -11.78 -3.77
CA MET A 68 11.71 -12.16 -4.96
C MET A 68 12.44 -11.79 -6.26
N ASN A 69 13.00 -10.58 -6.35
CA ASN A 69 13.75 -10.13 -7.52
C ASN A 69 15.01 -10.95 -7.75
N GLN A 70 15.73 -11.32 -6.68
CA GLN A 70 16.89 -12.21 -6.77
C GLN A 70 16.49 -13.57 -7.38
N CYS A 71 15.40 -14.18 -6.89
CA CYS A 71 14.82 -15.40 -7.47
C CYS A 71 14.50 -15.24 -8.96
N LEU A 72 13.84 -14.16 -9.35
CA LEU A 72 13.45 -13.91 -10.75
C LEU A 72 14.65 -13.74 -11.67
N THR A 73 15.78 -13.26 -11.14
CA THR A 73 17.05 -13.18 -11.89
C THR A 73 17.83 -14.51 -11.93
N GLY A 74 17.25 -15.59 -11.41
CA GLY A 74 17.87 -16.92 -11.38
C GLY A 74 18.93 -17.09 -10.31
N ARG A 75 19.01 -16.18 -9.32
CA ARG A 75 19.88 -16.36 -8.15
C ARG A 75 19.23 -17.32 -7.16
N GLU A 76 20.07 -18.12 -6.52
CA GLU A 76 19.62 -19.04 -5.48
C GLU A 76 19.18 -18.28 -4.22
N LEU A 77 18.13 -18.78 -3.58
CA LEU A 77 17.60 -18.26 -2.33
C LEU A 77 18.36 -18.90 -1.17
N GLN A 78 19.44 -18.27 -0.74
CA GLN A 78 20.20 -18.75 0.41
C GLN A 78 19.70 -18.06 1.69
N SER A 79 19.73 -18.81 2.80
CA SER A 79 19.48 -18.29 4.16
C SER A 79 18.11 -17.64 4.41
N LEU A 80 17.01 -18.23 3.93
CA LEU A 80 15.67 -17.84 4.39
C LEU A 80 15.22 -18.67 5.59
N ASP A 81 14.66 -18.01 6.59
CA ASP A 81 13.99 -18.65 7.70
C ASP A 81 12.50 -18.92 7.39
N MET A 82 11.78 -19.54 8.34
CA MET A 82 10.36 -19.83 8.17
C MET A 82 9.51 -18.55 8.07
N ALA A 83 9.87 -17.48 8.78
CA ALA A 83 9.15 -16.22 8.74
C ALA A 83 9.33 -15.55 7.37
N ASP A 84 10.54 -15.59 6.80
CA ASP A 84 10.85 -15.15 5.43
C ASP A 84 9.99 -15.88 4.40
N LEU A 85 9.88 -17.20 4.51
CA LEU A 85 9.07 -17.98 3.58
C LEU A 85 7.57 -17.64 3.69
N ILE A 86 7.07 -17.38 4.90
CA ILE A 86 5.68 -16.97 5.13
C ILE A 86 5.43 -15.59 4.52
N ASP A 87 6.29 -14.62 4.78
CA ASP A 87 6.14 -13.25 4.30
C ASP A 87 6.29 -13.18 2.77
N LEU A 88 7.25 -13.91 2.21
CA LEU A 88 7.43 -14.04 0.77
C LEU A 88 6.22 -14.71 0.11
N GLY A 89 5.67 -15.77 0.72
CA GLY A 89 4.47 -16.43 0.24
C GLY A 89 3.27 -15.48 0.21
N TRP A 90 3.09 -14.66 1.25
CA TRP A 90 2.06 -13.63 1.27
C TRP A 90 2.26 -12.57 0.18
N LEU A 91 3.49 -12.08 -0.01
CA LEU A 91 3.82 -11.08 -1.02
C LEU A 91 3.54 -11.58 -2.44
N LEU A 92 3.90 -12.83 -2.73
CA LEU A 92 3.62 -13.48 -4.01
C LEU A 92 2.11 -13.55 -4.29
N ASP A 93 1.33 -13.94 -3.28
CA ASP A 93 -0.11 -14.05 -3.39
C ASP A 93 -0.78 -12.69 -3.69
N GLN A 94 -0.26 -11.61 -3.07
CA GLN A 94 -0.68 -10.24 -3.40
C GLN A 94 -0.31 -9.84 -4.83
N ASN A 95 0.92 -10.13 -5.26
CA ASN A 95 1.36 -9.82 -6.62
C ASN A 95 0.49 -10.54 -7.67
N MET A 96 0.19 -11.82 -7.46
CA MET A 96 -0.73 -12.57 -8.33
C MET A 96 -2.12 -11.92 -8.39
N LYS A 97 -2.70 -11.55 -7.23
CA LYS A 97 -3.98 -10.83 -7.17
C LYS A 97 -3.95 -9.53 -7.96
N GLN A 98 -2.87 -8.75 -7.86
CA GLN A 98 -2.72 -7.49 -8.61
C GLN A 98 -2.59 -7.73 -10.11
N ILE A 99 -1.86 -8.76 -10.52
CA ILE A 99 -1.74 -9.16 -11.93
C ILE A 99 -3.11 -9.54 -12.49
N TYR A 100 -3.88 -10.39 -11.80
CA TYR A 100 -5.23 -10.77 -12.24
C TYR A 100 -6.16 -9.56 -12.36
N LYS A 101 -6.15 -8.65 -11.37
CA LYS A 101 -6.92 -7.40 -11.43
C LYS A 101 -6.54 -6.55 -12.64
N ARG A 102 -5.24 -6.38 -12.91
CA ARG A 102 -4.76 -5.63 -14.10
C ARG A 102 -5.19 -6.28 -15.41
N ILE A 103 -5.09 -7.60 -15.52
CA ILE A 103 -5.57 -8.35 -16.70
C ILE A 103 -7.06 -8.10 -16.91
N GLU A 104 -7.87 -8.14 -15.85
CA GLU A 104 -9.30 -7.88 -15.93
C GLU A 104 -9.60 -6.43 -16.34
N SER A 105 -8.89 -5.45 -15.76
CA SER A 105 -9.01 -4.04 -16.14
C SER A 105 -8.66 -3.81 -17.61
N LEU A 106 -7.59 -4.42 -18.11
CA LEU A 106 -7.18 -4.33 -19.51
C LEU A 106 -8.21 -4.96 -20.46
N LYS A 107 -8.80 -6.11 -20.10
CA LYS A 107 -9.89 -6.73 -20.87
C LYS A 107 -11.12 -5.83 -21.00
N LYS A 108 -11.45 -5.06 -19.96
CA LYS A 108 -12.57 -4.10 -19.98
C LYS A 108 -12.28 -2.86 -20.84
N LEU A 109 -11.01 -2.48 -20.97
CA LEU A 109 -10.55 -1.32 -21.73
C LEU A 109 -10.41 -1.58 -23.23
N VAL A 110 -10.43 -2.85 -23.67
CA VAL A 110 -10.52 -3.21 -25.09
C VAL A 110 -12.00 -3.37 -25.43
N PRO A 111 -12.66 -2.40 -26.10
CA PRO A 111 -13.97 -2.66 -26.66
C PRO A 111 -13.81 -3.80 -27.67
N SER A 112 -14.69 -4.79 -27.58
CA SER A 112 -14.80 -5.90 -28.54
C SER A 112 -15.02 -5.37 -29.96
N GLN A 113 -13.94 -5.00 -30.66
CA GLN A 113 -13.95 -4.82 -32.10
C GLN A 113 -13.81 -6.19 -32.75
N VAL A 114 -14.89 -6.96 -32.68
CA VAL A 114 -15.15 -8.04 -33.63
C VAL A 114 -16.65 -7.97 -33.95
N ALA A 115 -17.06 -6.98 -34.73
CA ALA A 115 -18.33 -7.05 -35.45
C ALA A 115 -18.07 -7.88 -36.72
N PRO A 116 -18.93 -8.87 -37.06
CA PRO A 116 -18.78 -9.60 -38.29
C PRO A 116 -19.13 -8.67 -39.45
N VAL A 117 -18.17 -8.46 -40.36
CA VAL A 117 -18.45 -7.82 -41.64
C VAL A 117 -19.32 -8.78 -42.43
N ALA A 118 -20.63 -8.49 -42.50
CA ALA A 118 -21.53 -9.12 -43.43
C ALA A 118 -21.20 -8.59 -44.84
N THR A 119 -20.53 -9.41 -45.65
CA THR A 119 -20.46 -9.21 -47.10
C THR A 119 -21.60 -9.99 -47.73
N THR A 120 -22.61 -9.28 -48.22
CA THR A 120 -23.71 -9.83 -49.03
C THR A 120 -23.44 -9.57 -50.51
N SER A 121 -23.86 -10.53 -51.35
CA SER A 121 -24.07 -10.52 -52.81
C SER A 121 -22.85 -10.79 -53.71
N ASN A 122 -22.88 -11.67 -54.73
CA ASN A 122 -23.96 -12.43 -55.39
C ASN A 122 -23.36 -13.67 -56.10
N GLU A 123 -24.19 -14.72 -56.28
CA GLU A 123 -23.97 -15.87 -57.17
C GLU A 123 -23.73 -15.47 -58.64
N MET A 124 -22.97 -16.27 -59.40
CA MET A 124 -23.45 -16.97 -60.60
C MET A 124 -22.36 -17.84 -61.29
N LEU A 125 -22.62 -19.15 -61.29
CA LEU A 125 -22.48 -20.13 -62.38
C LEU A 125 -21.19 -20.15 -63.24
N ARG A 126 -20.40 -21.23 -63.09
CA ARG A 126 -20.02 -22.06 -64.25
C ARG A 126 -19.67 -23.50 -63.83
N ASN A 127 -20.49 -24.42 -64.30
CA ASN A 127 -20.35 -25.87 -64.20
C ASN A 127 -19.09 -26.37 -64.94
N GLY A 128 -18.46 -27.45 -64.44
CA GLY A 128 -17.41 -28.18 -65.15
C GLY A 128 -16.72 -29.28 -64.32
N VAL A 129 -17.34 -30.45 -64.28
CA VAL A 129 -16.77 -31.83 -64.23
C VAL A 129 -15.38 -31.89 -64.91
N ASP A 130 -14.29 -32.57 -64.50
CA ASP A 130 -14.03 -33.85 -63.79
C ASP A 130 -12.55 -33.91 -63.25
N PRO A 131 -12.17 -34.96 -62.47
CA PRO A 131 -10.89 -35.13 -61.77
C PRO A 131 -9.88 -36.05 -62.51
N CYS A 132 -8.57 -35.76 -62.42
CA CYS A 132 -7.42 -36.64 -62.72
C CYS A 132 -6.15 -35.91 -62.23
N GLU A 133 -5.02 -36.48 -61.81
CA GLU A 133 -4.55 -37.75 -61.26
C GLU A 133 -3.16 -37.40 -60.66
N GLY A 134 -2.64 -38.22 -59.75
CA GLY A 134 -1.50 -37.89 -58.89
C GLY A 134 -0.13 -37.76 -59.57
N HIS A 135 0.88 -37.39 -58.78
CA HIS A 135 2.20 -38.01 -58.80
C HIS A 135 2.95 -37.72 -57.48
N ASN A 136 3.50 -38.78 -56.92
CA ASN A 136 4.27 -38.84 -55.70
C ASN A 136 5.69 -38.33 -55.94
N GLY A 137 6.19 -37.44 -55.06
CA GLY A 137 7.59 -37.00 -55.04
C GLY A 137 8.27 -37.42 -53.74
N SER A 138 9.02 -38.52 -53.78
CA SER A 138 9.95 -38.98 -52.75
C SER A 138 11.25 -38.17 -52.81
N TRP A 139 11.72 -37.64 -51.68
CA TRP A 139 13.09 -37.14 -51.54
C TRP A 139 13.66 -37.66 -50.23
N SER A 140 14.62 -38.59 -50.34
CA SER A 140 15.58 -38.95 -49.30
C SER A 140 16.91 -38.27 -49.63
N GLY A 141 17.53 -37.66 -48.62
CA GLY A 141 18.85 -37.04 -48.65
C GLY A 141 19.17 -36.51 -47.27
#